data_AF-R9JJ13-F1
#
_entry.id   AF-R9JJ13-F1
#
_cell.length_a   1.000
_cell.length_b   1.000
_cell.length_c   1.000
_cell.angle_alpha   90.00
_cell.angle_beta   90.00
_cell.angle_gamma   90.00
#
_symmetry.space_group_name_H-M   'P 1'
#
loop_
_entity.id
_entity.type
_entity.pdbx_description
1 polymer ?
#
loop_
_entity_poly.entity_id
_entity_poly.type
_entity_poly.pdbx_seq_one_letter_code
_entity_poly.pdbx_strand_id
1 'polypeptide(L)'
;MNRNKKGVMPEITREVYKNVKKYDRQQFAGFCTDLYKYGYEDGRESVPGVELKEVMAAVANARGVGKRTLDNIRDRVEQLFRKEGANE
;
A
#
# COMPACT_ATOMS: atom_id res chain seq x y z
N MET A 1 -10.49 -21.58 6.38
CA MET A 1 -10.20 -20.16 6.73
C MET A 1 -11.38 -19.34 6.26
N ASN A 2 -12.11 -18.68 7.16
CA ASN A 2 -13.12 -17.70 6.77
C ASN A 2 -12.36 -16.43 6.35
N ARG A 3 -11.92 -16.36 5.09
CA ARG A 3 -11.01 -15.34 4.53
C ARG A 3 -11.72 -13.99 4.29
N ASN A 4 -12.78 -13.69 5.03
CA ASN A 4 -13.80 -12.70 4.62
C ASN A 4 -13.79 -11.41 5.43
N LYS A 5 -12.64 -10.94 5.91
CA LYS A 5 -12.47 -9.53 6.29
C LYS A 5 -11.18 -8.99 5.69
N LYS A 6 -11.32 -8.12 4.67
CA LYS A 6 -10.21 -7.29 4.19
C LYS A 6 -9.74 -6.39 5.33
N GLY A 7 -8.41 -6.18 5.43
CA GLY A 7 -7.82 -5.22 6.36
C GLY A 7 -7.81 -5.61 7.84
N VAL A 8 -8.07 -6.88 8.19
CA VAL A 8 -7.98 -7.34 9.59
C VAL A 8 -7.12 -8.59 9.65
N MET A 9 -5.98 -8.49 10.35
CA MET A 9 -5.13 -9.64 10.61
C MET A 9 -5.96 -10.76 11.27
N PRO A 10 -5.95 -11.99 10.74
CA PRO A 10 -6.67 -13.08 11.35
C PRO A 10 -6.14 -13.31 12.76
N GLU A 11 -7.02 -13.24 13.77
CA GLU A 11 -6.64 -13.61 15.13
C GLU A 11 -6.11 -15.04 15.15
N ILE A 12 -4.94 -15.25 15.76
CA ILE A 12 -4.37 -16.59 15.92
C ILE A 12 -5.14 -17.31 17.02
N THR A 13 -6.28 -17.89 16.64
CA THR A 13 -7.06 -18.73 17.54
C THR A 13 -6.29 -20.00 17.88
N ARG A 14 -6.69 -20.67 18.97
CA ARG A 14 -6.09 -21.94 19.38
C ARG A 14 -6.15 -23.02 18.29
N GLU A 15 -7.16 -22.97 17.43
CA GLU A 15 -7.30 -23.86 16.27
C GLU A 15 -6.25 -23.55 15.19
N VAL A 16 -6.09 -22.26 14.84
CA VAL A 16 -5.07 -21.81 13.88
C VAL A 16 -3.66 -22.21 14.35
N TYR A 17 -3.35 -21.99 15.64
CA TYR A 17 -2.08 -22.41 16.23
C TYR A 17 -1.83 -23.91 16.06
N LYS A 18 -2.83 -24.75 16.35
CA LYS A 18 -2.71 -26.21 16.20
C LYS A 18 -2.53 -26.64 14.74
N ASN A 19 -3.11 -25.92 13.79
CA ASN A 19 -2.97 -26.19 12.37
C ASN A 19 -1.59 -25.78 11.87
N VAL A 20 -1.12 -24.57 12.20
CA VAL A 20 0.23 -24.09 11.84
C VAL A 20 1.33 -25.00 12.38
N LYS A 21 1.17 -25.55 13.59
CA LYS A 21 2.12 -26.50 14.16
C LYS A 21 2.27 -27.81 13.35
N LYS A 22 1.28 -28.15 12.53
CA LYS A 22 1.27 -29.36 11.68
C LYS A 22 1.72 -29.08 10.24
N TYR A 23 2.00 -27.84 9.89
CA TYR A 23 2.37 -27.47 8.53
C TYR A 23 3.70 -28.07 8.12
N ASP A 24 3.76 -28.52 6.87
CA ASP A 24 5.04 -28.76 6.20
C ASP A 24 5.74 -27.43 5.87
N ARG A 25 6.99 -27.51 5.40
CA ARG A 25 7.82 -26.33 5.12
C ARG A 25 7.18 -25.37 4.10
N GLN A 26 6.48 -25.88 3.09
CA GLN A 26 5.86 -25.05 2.06
C GLN A 26 4.61 -24.37 2.60
N GLN A 27 3.79 -25.10 3.35
CA GLN A 27 2.60 -24.57 4.02
C GLN A 27 2.96 -23.48 5.04
N PHE A 28 4.02 -23.68 5.81
CA PHE A 28 4.50 -22.69 6.77
C PHE A 28 5.06 -21.44 6.09
N ALA A 29 5.83 -21.59 5.01
CA ALA A 29 6.30 -20.46 4.23
C ALA A 29 5.15 -19.62 3.66
N GLY A 30 4.13 -20.29 3.08
CA GLY A 30 2.93 -19.60 2.58
C GLY A 30 2.19 -18.82 3.67
N PHE A 31 2.03 -19.42 4.86
CA PHE A 31 1.43 -18.73 6.01
C PHE A 31 2.20 -17.46 6.41
N CYS A 32 3.53 -17.51 6.45
CA CYS A 32 4.35 -16.33 6.76
C CYS A 32 4.26 -15.25 5.67
N THR A 33 4.24 -15.64 4.40
CA THR A 33 4.07 -14.71 3.27
C THR A 33 2.71 -14.02 3.33
N ASP A 34 1.64 -14.78 3.58
CA ASP A 34 0.29 -14.23 3.73
C ASP A 34 0.23 -13.25 4.91
N LEU A 35 0.81 -13.62 6.06
CA LEU A 35 0.88 -12.75 7.24
C LEU A 35 1.61 -11.43 6.96
N TYR A 36 2.76 -11.50 6.29
CA TYR A 36 3.50 -10.32 5.88
C TYR A 36 2.70 -9.44 4.92
N LYS A 37 2.04 -10.05 3.93
CA LYS A 37 1.20 -9.34 2.95
C LYS A 37 0.05 -8.60 3.61
N TYR A 38 -0.60 -9.21 4.60
CA TYR A 38 -1.65 -8.53 5.38
C TYR A 38 -1.09 -7.29 6.11
N GLY A 39 0.06 -7.41 6.78
CA GLY A 39 0.68 -6.27 7.46
C GLY A 39 1.10 -5.15 6.50
N TYR A 40 1.55 -5.51 5.29
CA TYR A 40 1.89 -4.54 4.25
C TYR A 40 0.65 -3.84 3.68
N GLU A 41 -0.42 -4.58 3.38
CA GLU A 41 -1.68 -4.02 2.87
C GLU A 41 -2.35 -3.12 3.92
N ASP A 42 -2.37 -3.53 5.19
CA ASP A 42 -2.88 -2.72 6.30
C ASP A 42 -2.03 -1.45 6.49
N GLY A 43 -0.70 -1.57 6.46
CA GLY A 43 0.20 -0.42 6.49
C GLY A 43 -0.06 0.55 5.34
N ARG A 44 -0.27 0.04 4.12
CA ARG A 44 -0.57 0.85 2.93
C ARG A 44 -1.94 1.53 3.03
N GLU A 45 -2.97 0.85 3.52
CA GLU A 45 -4.31 1.41 3.71
C GLU A 45 -4.37 2.41 4.89
N SER A 46 -3.51 2.24 5.91
CA SER A 46 -3.41 3.15 7.05
C SER A 46 -2.79 4.50 6.71
N VAL A 47 -2.00 4.57 5.64
CA VAL A 47 -1.45 5.82 5.14
C VAL A 47 -2.55 6.49 4.31
N PRO A 48 -3.01 7.72 4.66
CA PRO A 48 -3.89 8.48 3.80
C PRO A 48 -3.11 8.90 2.54
N GLY A 49 -3.08 8.00 1.56
CA GLY A 49 -2.50 8.24 0.25
C GLY A 49 -3.41 9.20 -0.48
N VAL A 50 -3.03 10.47 -0.54
CA VAL A 50 -3.69 11.43 -1.42
C VAL A 50 -3.30 11.08 -2.85
N GLU A 51 -4.28 10.81 -3.71
CA GLU A 51 -3.98 10.54 -5.11
C GLU A 51 -3.25 11.74 -5.72
N LEU A 52 -2.26 11.51 -6.58
CA LEU A 52 -1.52 12.58 -7.26
C LEU A 52 -2.47 13.57 -7.95
N LYS A 53 -3.61 13.09 -8.45
CA LYS A 53 -4.66 13.93 -9.05
C LYS A 53 -5.28 14.90 -8.05
N GLU A 54 -5.55 14.46 -6.84
CA GLU A 54 -6.11 15.30 -5.76
C GLU A 54 -5.09 16.34 -5.31
N VAL A 55 -3.81 15.96 -5.18
CA VAL A 55 -2.72 16.91 -4.90
C VAL A 55 -2.65 17.99 -6.00
N MET A 56 -2.66 17.59 -7.27
CA MET A 56 -2.58 18.53 -8.39
C MET A 56 -3.82 19.43 -8.47
N ALA A 57 -5.01 18.91 -8.15
CA ALA A 57 -6.24 19.71 -8.09
C ALA A 57 -6.19 20.75 -6.96
N ALA A 58 -5.70 20.37 -5.78
CA ALA A 58 -5.51 21.31 -4.67
C ALA A 58 -4.50 22.42 -5.03
N VAL A 59 -3.40 22.07 -5.70
CA VAL A 59 -2.38 23.02 -6.17
C VAL A 59 -2.94 23.96 -7.23
N ALA A 60 -3.78 23.48 -8.15
CA ALA A 60 -4.40 24.31 -9.19
C ALA A 60 -5.32 25.41 -8.62
N ASN A 61 -5.94 25.16 -7.46
CA ASN A 61 -6.81 26.12 -6.77
C ASN A 61 -6.03 27.17 -5.95
N ALA A 62 -4.72 27.01 -5.80
CA ALA A 62 -3.91 27.95 -5.03
C ALA A 62 -3.71 29.28 -5.77
N ARG A 63 -3.82 30.39 -5.04
CA ARG A 63 -3.65 31.74 -5.60
C ARG A 63 -2.25 31.90 -6.21
N GLY A 64 -2.20 32.31 -7.48
CA GLY A 64 -0.95 32.52 -8.21
C GLY A 64 -0.46 31.29 -9.00
N VAL A 65 -1.15 30.15 -8.91
CA VAL A 65 -0.89 28.99 -9.77
C VAL A 65 -1.72 29.11 -11.05
N GLY A 66 -1.08 29.56 -12.12
CA GLY A 66 -1.65 29.49 -13.47
C GLY A 66 -1.31 28.17 -14.18
N LYS A 67 -1.92 27.94 -15.35
CA LYS A 67 -1.73 26.72 -16.16
C LYS A 67 -0.26 26.35 -16.36
N ARG A 68 0.59 27.31 -16.75
CA ARG A 68 2.02 27.09 -16.99
C ARG A 68 2.80 26.68 -15.74
N THR A 69 2.43 27.22 -14.59
CA THR A 69 3.05 26.85 -13.30
C THR A 69 2.60 25.47 -12.87
N LEU A 70 1.31 25.14 -13.07
CA LEU A 70 0.75 23.82 -12.76
C LEU A 70 1.39 22.72 -13.62
N ASP A 71 1.53 22.94 -14.93
CA ASP A 71 2.16 21.97 -15.85
C ASP A 71 3.62 21.71 -15.44
N ASN A 72 4.37 22.75 -15.08
CA ASN A 72 5.75 22.61 -14.59
C ASN A 72 5.83 21.83 -13.25
N ILE A 73 4.90 22.10 -12.32
CA ILE A 73 4.81 21.35 -11.07
C ILE A 73 4.52 19.87 -11.36
N ARG A 74 3.57 19.59 -12.25
CA ARG A 74 3.23 18.23 -12.67
C ARG A 74 4.42 17.50 -13.25
N ASP A 75 5.12 18.09 -14.21
CA ASP A 75 6.28 17.48 -14.86
C ASP A 75 7.38 17.11 -13.86
N ARG A 76 7.67 18.01 -12.90
CA ARG A 76 8.68 17.76 -11.86
C ARG A 76 8.26 16.66 -10.89
N VAL A 77 7.00 16.64 -10.48
CA VAL A 77 6.47 15.60 -9.59
C VAL A 77 6.48 14.24 -10.31
N GLU A 78 6.04 14.18 -11.57
CA GLU A 78 6.10 12.94 -12.36
C GLU A 78 7.56 12.46 -12.57
N GLN A 79 8.54 13.36 -12.69
CA GLN A 79 9.95 12.98 -12.76
C GLN A 79 10.47 12.35 -11.45
N LEU A 80 9.99 12.79 -10.29
CA LEU A 80 10.35 12.17 -9.01
C LEU A 80 9.82 10.74 -8.93
N PHE A 81 8.56 10.52 -9.29
CA PHE A 81 7.96 9.18 -9.30
C PHE A 81 8.56 8.26 -10.38
N ARG A 82 9.03 8.81 -11.52
CA ARG A 82 9.78 8.02 -12.53
C ARG A 82 11.17 7.59 -12.06
N LYS A 83 11.82 8.35 -11.18
CA LYS A 83 13.15 8.00 -10.64
C LYS A 83 13.09 6.86 -9.61
N GLU A 84 12.01 6.76 -8.85
CA GLU A 84 11.83 5.65 -7.90
C GLU A 84 11.69 4.29 -8.61
N GLY A 85 11.08 4.25 -9.79
CA GLY A 85 10.96 3.01 -10.59
C GLY A 85 12.22 2.58 -11.37
N ALA A 86 13.33 3.33 -11.29
CA ALA A 86 14.59 3.01 -11.96
C ALA A 86 15.68 2.49 -11.01
N ASN A 87 15.39 2.44 -9.71
CA ASN A 87 16.28 1.96 -8.65
C ASN A 87 15.76 0.67 -7.99
N GLU A 88 15.09 -0.18 -8.77
CA GLU A 88 14.70 -1.54 -8.34
C GLU A 88 15.11 -2.57 -9.41
#